data_AF-A0A0G4EMP7-F1
#
_entry.id   AF-A0A0G4EMP7-F1
#
_cell.length_a   1.000
_cell.length_b   1.000
_cell.length_c   1.000
_cell.angle_alpha   90.00
_cell.angle_beta   90.00
_cell.angle_gamma   90.00
#
_symmetry.space_group_name_H-M   'P 1'
#
loop_
_entity.id
_entity.type
_entity.pdbx_description
1 polymer ?
#
loop_
_entity_poly.entity_id
_entity_poly.type
_entity_poly.pdbx_seq_one_letter_code
_entity_poly.pdbx_strand_id
1 'polypeptide(L)'
;MTMTFLVSSALLFVSSSVGALSARQEPTPSHSPLFVHHGHLSLHHPLAQSLRRSMRRAGLSQVAVWSRRERERGRDDEEGEEEGGWRLGASMDPDDPFGILEAGKPKDPTKVPESSRKVRKVVDDFEEDFKTAMGRYQQGGGISVGDSDISIGLAGDREFTKRRRDRIEYVTLVSGGLSRIKDLVQRDLEKQGFNVNVIDGSEPNTAKQNGAETVYSKLRSTQVMIICVDPSKKSKSGGGMLDLFGSGDDSTFRVDSINVEKWLANSPSLEHVILLSPLGIDRRDRGGLIGMFTDLDDKRRVEESIIQQSNKRGLDYSFVRVGKLEPLAGEMAGIRFEAGDSPSIPLDAMTTQEAAAQCLVRCVHQRVAYNATMSLASAPGKDFPQEWEWDDAFIKLDGPELYRESIQGMPVVHVVNFLKDWARLWLREGQYYKHLTTPVAIRSLPGGVRLQFNPRRPRVDDDYYEEPVSDSDWSRPQPPPNKEGGVDIVAEDWPYTRVRALRSCLGRDVTVKETSEAAIVEFLKKDVRKLKKTRGIKK
;
A
#
# COMPACT_ATOMS: atom_id res chain seq x y z
N MET A 1 21.52 -57.00 4.26
CA MET A 1 21.19 -57.87 5.41
C MET A 1 20.40 -57.03 6.41
N THR A 2 19.30 -57.61 6.86
CA THR A 2 18.09 -57.10 7.53
C THR A 2 18.24 -56.45 8.91
N MET A 3 17.38 -55.45 9.18
CA MET A 3 16.56 -55.22 10.40
C MET A 3 16.12 -53.74 10.37
N THR A 4 14.90 -53.31 10.03
CA THR A 4 13.53 -53.55 10.55
C THR A 4 13.35 -53.28 12.04
N PHE A 5 12.83 -52.10 12.38
CA PHE A 5 12.06 -51.86 13.60
C PHE A 5 10.85 -50.96 13.29
N LEU A 6 9.67 -51.49 13.63
CA LEU A 6 8.34 -50.90 13.56
C LEU A 6 7.90 -50.70 15.02
N VAL A 7 7.44 -49.50 15.39
CA VAL A 7 6.59 -49.33 16.59
C VAL A 7 5.49 -48.31 16.28
N SER A 8 4.25 -48.82 16.27
CA SER A 8 2.99 -48.08 16.27
C SER A 8 2.69 -47.56 17.68
N SER A 9 2.00 -46.42 17.79
CA SER A 9 1.09 -46.13 18.91
C SER A 9 0.06 -45.08 18.49
N ALA A 10 -1.19 -45.51 18.44
CA ALA A 10 -2.39 -44.70 18.31
C ALA A 10 -2.98 -44.44 19.71
N LEU A 11 -3.48 -43.22 19.95
CA LEU A 11 -4.22 -42.87 21.16
C LEU A 11 -5.48 -42.09 20.80
N LEU A 12 -6.61 -42.73 21.06
CA LEU A 12 -7.96 -42.18 21.12
C LEU A 12 -8.16 -41.46 22.47
N PHE A 13 -8.86 -40.33 22.49
CA PHE A 13 -9.59 -39.88 23.68
C PHE A 13 -10.96 -39.31 23.30
N VAL A 14 -11.94 -39.74 24.08
CA VAL A 14 -13.39 -39.51 23.96
C VAL A 14 -13.82 -38.46 24.99
N SER A 15 -14.75 -37.59 24.57
CA SER A 15 -15.85 -36.93 25.29
C SER A 15 -15.75 -36.60 26.78
N SER A 16 -16.04 -35.34 27.13
CA SER A 16 -16.95 -35.05 28.25
C SER A 16 -17.63 -33.68 28.07
N SER A 17 -18.96 -33.71 28.11
CA SER A 17 -19.88 -32.59 28.22
C SER A 17 -20.46 -32.54 29.64
N VAL A 18 -20.54 -31.35 30.28
CA VAL A 18 -21.48 -30.82 31.33
C VAL A 18 -20.91 -29.43 31.70
N GLY A 19 -21.59 -28.30 31.95
CA GLY A 19 -22.98 -27.91 32.08
C GLY A 19 -23.03 -26.49 32.71
N ALA A 20 -23.96 -25.67 32.22
CA ALA A 20 -24.59 -24.44 32.76
C ALA A 20 -23.96 -23.58 33.88
N LEU A 21 -23.97 -22.25 33.67
CA LEU A 21 -24.74 -21.31 34.52
C LEU A 21 -24.89 -19.92 33.86
N SER A 22 -26.11 -19.41 33.99
CA SER A 22 -26.66 -18.18 33.44
C SER A 22 -26.53 -17.04 34.45
N ALA A 23 -26.12 -15.86 33.99
CA ALA A 23 -26.36 -14.59 34.68
C ALA A 23 -26.61 -13.50 33.65
N ARG A 24 -27.89 -13.12 33.51
CA ARG A 24 -28.36 -11.92 32.79
C ARG A 24 -27.97 -10.69 33.61
N GLN A 25 -27.23 -9.76 33.01
CA GLN A 25 -27.12 -8.38 33.47
C GLN A 25 -27.69 -7.48 32.38
N GLU A 26 -28.67 -6.65 32.75
CA GLU A 26 -29.24 -5.62 31.89
C GLU A 26 -28.25 -4.45 31.71
N PRO A 27 -28.11 -3.87 30.51
CA PRO A 27 -27.35 -2.63 30.35
C PRO A 27 -28.25 -1.41 30.56
N THR A 28 -27.88 -0.57 31.53
CA THR A 28 -28.37 0.82 31.66
C THR A 28 -27.78 1.71 30.57
N PRO A 29 -28.55 2.58 29.90
CA PRO A 29 -28.00 3.53 28.94
C PRO A 29 -27.44 4.77 29.67
N SER A 30 -26.11 4.93 29.65
CA SER A 30 -25.45 6.18 29.98
C SER A 30 -25.37 7.07 28.73
N HIS A 31 -26.07 8.20 28.73
CA HIS A 31 -25.91 9.23 27.71
C HIS A 31 -24.59 10.00 27.95
N SER A 32 -23.67 9.92 26.98
CA SER A 32 -22.47 10.76 26.91
C SER A 32 -22.60 11.72 25.71
N PRO A 33 -22.20 13.00 25.84
CA PRO A 33 -22.37 13.99 24.77
C PRO A 33 -21.40 13.75 23.59
N LEU A 34 -21.95 13.93 22.39
CA LEU A 34 -21.26 13.86 21.10
C LEU A 34 -20.26 15.03 20.95
N PHE A 35 -18.98 14.71 20.82
CA PHE A 35 -17.95 15.66 20.40
C PHE A 35 -17.70 15.52 18.89
N VAL A 36 -17.84 16.62 18.14
CA VAL A 36 -17.56 16.68 16.70
C VAL A 36 -16.20 17.33 16.48
N HIS A 37 -15.24 16.57 15.94
CA HIS A 37 -13.95 17.11 15.47
C HIS A 37 -14.09 17.62 14.02
N HIS A 38 -13.72 18.87 13.78
CA HIS A 38 -13.68 19.47 12.44
C HIS A 38 -12.53 18.88 11.59
N GLY A 39 -12.87 18.04 10.62
CA GLY A 39 -11.99 17.62 9.53
C GLY A 39 -12.03 18.59 8.34
N HIS A 40 -10.90 18.81 7.69
CA HIS A 40 -10.79 19.63 6.48
C HIS A 40 -11.46 18.94 5.27
N LEU A 41 -12.55 19.52 4.75
CA LEU A 41 -13.20 19.07 3.52
C LEU A 41 -12.39 19.49 2.28
N SER A 42 -12.13 18.54 1.39
CA SER A 42 -11.53 18.79 0.07
C SER A 42 -12.40 19.76 -0.75
N LEU A 43 -11.77 20.63 -1.55
CA LEU A 43 -12.42 21.63 -2.40
C LEU A 43 -13.40 21.03 -3.44
N HIS A 44 -13.31 19.74 -3.70
CA HIS A 44 -14.20 19.01 -4.60
C HIS A 44 -15.37 18.32 -3.88
N HIS A 45 -15.45 18.43 -2.55
CA HIS A 45 -16.51 17.79 -1.77
C HIS A 45 -17.87 18.49 -2.03
N PRO A 46 -18.97 17.74 -2.24
CA PRO A 46 -20.30 18.31 -2.50
C PRO A 46 -20.75 19.33 -1.45
N LEU A 47 -20.40 19.12 -0.17
CA LEU A 47 -20.68 20.07 0.93
C LEU A 47 -19.91 21.40 0.79
N ALA A 48 -18.64 21.36 0.35
CA ALA A 48 -17.85 22.57 0.11
C ALA A 48 -18.38 23.36 -1.10
N GLN A 49 -18.92 22.66 -2.10
CA GLN A 49 -19.61 23.28 -3.23
C GLN A 49 -20.96 23.89 -2.82
N SER A 50 -21.71 23.21 -1.94
CA SER A 50 -22.98 23.74 -1.39
C SER A 50 -22.75 25.01 -0.58
N LEU A 51 -21.78 25.00 0.34
CA LEU A 51 -21.37 26.17 1.13
C LEU A 51 -20.98 27.36 0.25
N ARG A 52 -20.21 27.13 -0.82
CA ARG A 52 -19.86 28.17 -1.79
C ARG A 52 -21.07 28.74 -2.54
N ARG A 53 -22.05 27.90 -2.89
CA ARG A 53 -23.29 28.36 -3.55
C ARG A 53 -24.13 29.20 -2.58
N SER A 54 -24.26 28.78 -1.32
CA SER A 54 -24.99 29.54 -0.29
C SER A 54 -24.30 30.88 0.02
N MET A 55 -22.98 30.91 0.15
CA MET A 55 -22.21 32.15 0.32
C MET A 55 -22.34 33.11 -0.87
N ARG A 56 -22.41 32.59 -2.11
CA ARG A 56 -22.66 33.42 -3.31
C ARG A 56 -24.08 33.97 -3.35
N ARG A 57 -25.09 33.15 -3.02
CA ARG A 57 -26.49 33.62 -2.94
C ARG A 57 -26.69 34.69 -1.87
N ALA A 58 -25.93 34.63 -0.78
CA ALA A 58 -25.97 35.62 0.28
C ALA A 58 -25.14 36.91 0.00
N GLY A 59 -24.48 37.01 -1.17
CA GLY A 59 -23.66 38.17 -1.52
C GLY A 59 -22.34 38.29 -0.75
N LEU A 60 -21.89 37.22 -0.07
CA LEU A 60 -20.75 37.23 0.85
C LEU A 60 -19.41 36.85 0.20
N SER A 61 -19.34 36.76 -1.12
CA SER A 61 -18.13 36.30 -1.83
C SER A 61 -16.92 37.23 -1.72
N GLN A 62 -17.08 38.48 -1.27
CA GLN A 62 -15.98 39.45 -1.11
C GLN A 62 -15.48 39.66 0.32
N VAL A 63 -16.16 39.12 1.33
CA VAL A 63 -15.82 39.36 2.75
C VAL A 63 -14.50 38.65 3.15
N ALA A 64 -14.12 37.57 2.46
CA ALA A 64 -12.87 36.85 2.71
C ALA A 64 -11.60 37.60 2.28
N VAL A 65 -11.72 38.64 1.45
CA VAL A 65 -10.57 39.44 0.96
C VAL A 65 -10.31 40.67 1.84
N TRP A 66 -11.28 41.07 2.67
CA TRP A 66 -11.20 42.29 3.45
C TRP A 66 -10.39 42.12 4.76
N SER A 67 -10.44 40.95 5.42
CA SER A 67 -9.80 40.78 6.74
C SER A 67 -8.27 40.66 6.72
N ARG A 68 -7.65 40.52 5.55
CA ARG A 68 -6.18 40.49 5.41
C ARG A 68 -5.58 41.88 5.21
N ARG A 69 -6.37 42.86 4.74
CA ARG A 69 -5.89 44.21 4.39
C ARG A 69 -5.95 45.21 5.54
N GLU A 70 -6.78 44.97 6.56
CA GLU A 70 -6.81 45.81 7.78
C GLU A 70 -5.77 45.41 8.84
N ARG A 71 -5.31 44.16 8.87
CA ARG A 71 -4.23 43.74 9.78
C ARG A 71 -2.87 44.38 9.48
N GLU A 72 -2.69 44.91 8.26
CA GLU A 72 -1.45 45.56 7.83
C GLU A 72 -1.53 47.10 7.89
N ARG A 73 -2.64 47.69 8.31
CA ARG A 73 -2.83 49.16 8.44
C ARG A 73 -3.11 49.68 9.85
N GLY A 74 -3.27 48.80 10.84
CA GLY A 74 -3.55 49.20 12.24
C GLY A 74 -2.32 49.10 13.15
N ARG A 75 -1.24 49.78 12.81
CA ARG A 75 -0.22 50.23 13.77
C ARG A 75 -0.02 51.70 13.47
N ASP A 76 -0.11 52.51 14.51
CA ASP A 76 -0.11 53.97 14.50
C ASP A 76 -1.54 54.51 14.37
N ASP A 77 -2.21 54.57 15.53
CA ASP A 77 -2.98 55.73 16.03
C ASP A 77 -3.71 55.32 17.33
N GLU A 78 -3.20 55.81 18.46
CA GLU A 78 -3.92 55.88 19.73
C GLU A 78 -4.84 57.10 19.67
N GLU A 79 -6.15 56.93 19.78
CA GLU A 79 -7.09 57.80 20.51
C GLU A 79 -8.50 57.21 20.41
N GLY A 80 -9.22 57.20 21.54
CA GLY A 80 -10.37 56.33 21.76
C GLY A 80 -11.71 56.85 21.27
N GLU A 81 -12.65 55.92 21.10
CA GLU A 81 -14.09 56.12 21.27
C GLU A 81 -14.70 54.77 21.73
N GLU A 82 -15.46 54.77 22.84
CA GLU A 82 -16.19 53.61 23.34
C GLU A 82 -17.47 53.38 22.52
N GLU A 83 -17.44 52.44 21.58
CA GLU A 83 -18.65 51.87 20.99
C GLU A 83 -18.79 50.37 21.31
N GLY A 84 -19.75 50.04 22.19
CA GLY A 84 -20.69 48.92 22.08
C GLY A 84 -20.24 47.49 21.69
N GLY A 85 -18.96 47.16 21.79
CA GLY A 85 -18.42 45.84 21.40
C GLY A 85 -18.52 44.77 22.50
N TRP A 86 -18.64 43.52 22.06
CA TRP A 86 -18.60 42.32 22.90
C TRP A 86 -17.34 42.30 23.78
N ARG A 87 -17.48 42.44 25.11
CA ARG A 87 -16.37 42.23 26.04
C ARG A 87 -16.19 40.72 26.28
N LEU A 88 -15.01 40.19 25.93
CA LEU A 88 -14.49 38.96 26.52
C LEU A 88 -14.01 39.30 27.93
N GLY A 89 -14.81 38.99 28.95
CA GLY A 89 -14.38 39.05 30.33
C GLY A 89 -13.48 37.86 30.64
N ALA A 90 -12.24 38.12 31.05
CA ALA A 90 -11.41 37.10 31.67
C ALA A 90 -11.91 36.87 33.11
N SER A 91 -12.40 35.66 33.40
CA SER A 91 -12.55 35.18 34.77
C SER A 91 -11.19 34.65 35.23
N MET A 92 -10.58 35.28 36.23
CA MET A 92 -9.49 34.66 36.99
C MET A 92 -10.13 33.91 38.16
N ASP A 93 -10.50 32.66 37.92
CA ASP A 93 -10.79 31.71 38.99
C ASP A 93 -9.71 30.62 38.93
N PRO A 94 -8.81 30.53 39.93
CA PRO A 94 -7.67 29.60 39.89
C PRO A 94 -8.04 28.13 40.05
N ASP A 95 -9.29 27.79 40.35
CA ASP A 95 -9.73 26.41 40.62
C ASP A 95 -10.49 25.73 39.45
N ASP A 96 -10.70 26.40 38.31
CA ASP A 96 -11.33 25.82 37.11
C ASP A 96 -10.41 25.86 35.87
N PRO A 97 -9.58 24.82 35.63
CA PRO A 97 -8.69 24.77 34.48
C PRO A 97 -9.41 24.46 33.15
N PHE A 98 -10.75 24.30 33.12
CA PHE A 98 -11.51 23.95 31.92
C PHE A 98 -12.71 24.87 31.64
N GLY A 99 -12.76 26.07 32.22
CA GLY A 99 -13.81 27.05 31.95
C GLY A 99 -14.02 27.30 30.45
N ILE A 100 -15.09 26.73 29.89
CA ILE A 100 -15.51 26.97 28.50
C ILE A 100 -16.04 28.39 28.43
N LEU A 101 -15.40 29.22 27.59
CA LEU A 101 -15.88 30.57 27.26
C LEU A 101 -17.19 30.47 26.47
N GLU A 102 -18.34 30.53 27.15
CA GLU A 102 -19.61 30.76 26.49
C GLU A 102 -19.73 32.23 26.10
N ALA A 103 -19.83 32.51 24.80
CA ALA A 103 -20.19 33.84 24.30
C ALA A 103 -21.62 34.18 24.77
N GLY A 104 -21.74 35.02 25.79
CA GLY A 104 -23.04 35.41 26.36
C GLY A 104 -23.95 36.06 25.31
N LYS A 105 -25.17 35.53 25.12
CA LYS A 105 -26.14 36.10 24.17
C LYS A 105 -26.31 37.61 24.42
N PRO A 106 -26.40 38.44 23.36
CA PRO A 106 -26.54 39.88 23.55
C PRO A 106 -27.85 40.13 24.30
N LYS A 107 -27.79 40.97 25.33
CA LYS A 107 -28.95 41.28 26.20
C LYS A 107 -30.14 41.87 25.44
N ASP A 108 -29.89 42.44 24.26
CA ASP A 108 -30.92 42.95 23.37
C ASP A 108 -30.64 42.54 21.90
N PRO A 109 -31.42 41.61 21.33
CA PRO A 109 -31.23 41.14 19.96
C PRO A 109 -31.53 42.24 18.92
N THR A 110 -32.22 43.32 19.30
CA THR A 110 -32.59 44.41 18.38
C THR A 110 -31.41 45.32 18.02
N LYS A 111 -30.33 45.30 18.82
CA LYS A 111 -29.10 46.08 18.59
C LYS A 111 -28.01 45.34 17.81
N VAL A 112 -28.26 44.09 17.41
CA VAL A 112 -27.31 43.33 16.60
C VAL A 112 -27.29 43.88 15.17
N PRO A 113 -26.13 44.31 14.64
CA PRO A 113 -26.01 44.83 13.27
C PRO A 113 -26.61 43.86 12.24
N GLU A 114 -27.25 44.39 11.21
CA GLU A 114 -27.94 43.60 10.19
C GLU A 114 -26.98 42.62 9.47
N SER A 115 -25.72 43.00 9.32
CA SER A 115 -24.64 42.15 8.79
C SER A 115 -24.40 40.90 9.66
N SER A 116 -24.36 41.06 10.99
CA SER A 116 -24.20 39.94 11.94
C SER A 116 -25.43 39.03 11.97
N ARG A 117 -26.64 39.57 11.77
CA ARG A 117 -27.87 38.77 11.61
C ARG A 117 -27.85 37.95 10.33
N LYS A 118 -27.37 38.52 9.21
CA LYS A 118 -27.22 37.82 7.93
C LYS A 118 -26.18 36.68 8.03
N VAL A 119 -25.05 36.92 8.68
CA VAL A 119 -24.04 35.88 8.92
C VAL A 119 -24.59 34.76 9.80
N ARG A 120 -25.28 35.10 10.89
CA ARG A 120 -25.89 34.10 11.79
C ARG A 120 -26.92 33.24 11.06
N LYS A 121 -27.80 33.85 10.27
CA LYS A 121 -28.76 33.11 9.44
C LYS A 121 -28.06 32.15 8.46
N VAL A 122 -26.96 32.56 7.83
CA VAL A 122 -26.18 31.68 6.93
C VAL A 122 -25.54 30.51 7.68
N VAL A 123 -25.11 30.72 8.94
CA VAL A 123 -24.56 29.65 9.79
C VAL A 123 -25.67 28.68 10.21
N ASP A 124 -26.82 29.21 10.64
CA ASP A 124 -27.98 28.41 11.06
C ASP A 124 -28.53 27.58 9.88
N ASP A 125 -28.70 28.19 8.70
CA ASP A 125 -29.14 27.52 7.47
C ASP A 125 -28.13 26.42 7.05
N PHE A 126 -26.82 26.66 7.20
CA PHE A 126 -25.79 25.66 6.92
C PHE A 126 -25.81 24.50 7.90
N GLU A 127 -26.05 24.77 9.19
CA GLU A 127 -26.12 23.74 10.23
C GLU A 127 -27.34 22.82 10.01
N GLU A 128 -28.48 23.39 9.59
CA GLU A 128 -29.70 22.64 9.24
C GLU A 128 -29.52 21.79 7.97
N ASP A 129 -28.91 22.36 6.92
CA ASP A 129 -28.55 21.63 5.69
C ASP A 129 -27.57 20.48 5.98
N PHE A 130 -26.59 20.72 6.85
CA PHE A 130 -25.60 19.72 7.25
C PHE A 130 -26.25 18.58 8.05
N LYS A 131 -27.10 18.90 9.03
CA LYS A 131 -27.88 17.90 9.79
C LYS A 131 -28.77 17.07 8.87
N THR A 132 -29.43 17.70 7.91
CA THR A 132 -30.28 17.01 6.92
C THR A 132 -29.47 16.09 6.00
N ALA A 133 -28.32 16.55 5.52
CA ALA A 133 -27.42 15.75 4.68
C ALA A 133 -26.85 14.54 5.44
N MET A 134 -26.45 14.73 6.69
CA MET A 134 -25.97 13.65 7.57
C MET A 134 -27.08 12.64 7.91
N GLY A 135 -28.30 13.12 8.16
CA GLY A 135 -29.46 12.24 8.39
C GLY A 135 -29.77 11.35 7.18
N ARG A 136 -29.70 11.89 5.96
CA ARG A 136 -29.86 11.11 4.72
C ARG A 136 -28.74 10.11 4.49
N TYR A 137 -27.50 10.48 4.83
CA TYR A 137 -26.35 9.59 4.74
C TYR A 137 -26.48 8.40 5.70
N GLN A 138 -26.98 8.64 6.92
CA GLN A 138 -27.24 7.58 7.91
C GLN A 138 -28.42 6.67 7.53
N GLN A 139 -29.44 7.19 6.83
CA GLN A 139 -30.59 6.39 6.37
C GLN A 139 -30.32 5.62 5.06
N GLY A 140 -29.27 5.97 4.29
CA GLY A 140 -28.98 5.42 2.96
C GLY A 140 -28.03 4.22 2.91
N GLY A 141 -27.47 3.79 4.03
CA GLY A 141 -26.56 2.63 4.08
C GLY A 141 -26.19 2.29 5.50
N GLY A 142 -26.50 1.06 5.92
CA GLY A 142 -26.24 0.57 7.26
C GLY A 142 -24.76 0.58 7.60
N ILE A 143 -24.30 1.66 8.22
CA ILE A 143 -23.09 1.69 9.04
C ILE A 143 -23.50 2.33 10.36
N SER A 144 -23.74 1.49 11.36
CA SER A 144 -23.89 1.95 12.74
C SER A 144 -22.57 2.61 13.15
N VAL A 145 -22.60 3.89 13.47
CA VAL A 145 -21.50 4.60 14.12
C VAL A 145 -21.55 4.26 15.61
N GLY A 146 -21.25 3.00 15.93
CA GLY A 146 -20.97 2.51 17.27
C GLY A 146 -19.80 1.56 17.10
N ASP A 147 -18.64 1.91 17.67
CA ASP A 147 -17.38 1.19 17.54
C ASP A 147 -17.03 0.82 16.09
N SER A 148 -16.85 1.83 15.24
CA SER A 148 -16.25 1.61 13.92
C SER A 148 -14.80 1.15 14.11
N ASP A 149 -14.61 -0.17 14.09
CA ASP A 149 -13.34 -0.83 13.91
C ASP A 149 -12.53 -0.08 12.85
N ILE A 150 -11.33 0.35 13.22
CA ILE A 150 -10.36 1.00 12.34
C ILE A 150 -9.75 -0.08 11.42
N SER A 151 -10.58 -0.73 10.60
CA SER A 151 -10.18 -1.68 9.56
C SER A 151 -10.40 -1.07 8.16
N ILE A 152 -10.25 0.25 8.05
CA ILE A 152 -10.61 1.05 6.86
C ILE A 152 -9.73 0.72 5.65
N GLY A 153 -8.53 0.17 5.84
CA GLY A 153 -7.66 -0.25 4.74
C GLY A 153 -8.01 -1.61 4.12
N LEU A 154 -8.40 -2.59 4.95
CA LEU A 154 -8.43 -4.00 4.56
C LEU A 154 -9.81 -4.50 4.11
N ALA A 155 -10.89 -3.86 4.57
CA ALA A 155 -12.22 -4.13 4.01
C ALA A 155 -12.23 -3.85 2.50
N GLY A 156 -11.52 -2.81 2.07
CA GLY A 156 -11.33 -2.46 0.66
C GLY A 156 -10.59 -3.54 -0.13
N ASP A 157 -9.52 -4.11 0.42
CA ASP A 157 -8.73 -5.13 -0.29
C ASP A 157 -9.46 -6.48 -0.38
N ARG A 158 -10.13 -6.94 0.69
CA ARG A 158 -10.94 -8.17 0.61
C ARG A 158 -12.10 -8.03 -0.37
N GLU A 159 -12.79 -6.89 -0.33
CA GLU A 159 -13.88 -6.60 -1.26
C GLU A 159 -13.36 -6.47 -2.70
N PHE A 160 -12.19 -5.87 -2.90
CA PHE A 160 -11.52 -5.82 -4.19
C PHE A 160 -11.17 -7.23 -4.71
N THR A 161 -10.53 -8.07 -3.90
CA THR A 161 -10.17 -9.45 -4.28
C THR A 161 -11.42 -10.25 -4.64
N LYS A 162 -12.52 -10.09 -3.89
CA LYS A 162 -13.80 -10.71 -4.21
C LYS A 162 -14.35 -10.21 -5.55
N ARG A 163 -14.51 -8.89 -5.72
CA ARG A 163 -15.04 -8.27 -6.95
C ARG A 163 -14.19 -8.62 -8.17
N ARG A 164 -12.87 -8.74 -8.02
CA ARG A 164 -11.98 -9.10 -9.11
C ARG A 164 -12.04 -10.58 -9.44
N ARG A 165 -12.13 -11.46 -8.44
CA ARG A 165 -12.40 -12.89 -8.66
C ARG A 165 -13.69 -13.08 -9.45
N ASP A 166 -14.71 -12.28 -9.16
CA ASP A 166 -15.99 -12.31 -9.88
C ASP A 166 -15.89 -11.72 -11.30
N ARG A 167 -14.80 -10.99 -11.63
CA ARG A 167 -14.57 -10.38 -12.95
C ARG A 167 -13.63 -11.20 -13.84
N ILE A 168 -12.65 -11.87 -13.26
CA ILE A 168 -11.71 -12.72 -13.99
C ILE A 168 -12.34 -14.10 -14.16
N GLU A 169 -12.73 -14.41 -15.38
CA GLU A 169 -13.25 -15.71 -15.78
C GLU A 169 -12.18 -16.54 -16.50
N TYR A 170 -11.34 -15.89 -17.32
CA TYR A 170 -10.40 -16.57 -18.23
C TYR A 170 -8.94 -16.26 -17.91
N VAL A 171 -8.21 -17.30 -17.52
CA VAL A 171 -6.75 -17.27 -17.32
C VAL A 171 -6.08 -18.08 -18.42
N THR A 172 -5.01 -17.56 -19.01
CA THR A 172 -4.23 -18.28 -20.03
C THR A 172 -2.82 -18.55 -19.53
N LEU A 173 -2.44 -19.82 -19.53
CA LEU A 173 -1.12 -20.30 -19.15
C LEU A 173 -0.28 -20.54 -20.41
N VAL A 174 0.78 -19.78 -20.57
CA VAL A 174 1.79 -19.99 -21.62
C VAL A 174 2.96 -20.75 -20.99
N SER A 175 3.17 -22.01 -21.37
CA SER A 175 4.20 -22.88 -20.78
C SER A 175 5.18 -23.39 -21.82
N GLY A 176 6.48 -23.25 -21.56
CA GLY A 176 7.52 -23.86 -22.39
C GLY A 176 7.85 -25.28 -21.93
N GLY A 177 7.32 -26.30 -22.61
CA GLY A 177 7.63 -27.72 -22.37
C GLY A 177 6.98 -28.34 -21.13
N LEU A 178 7.43 -29.55 -20.75
CA LEU A 178 6.92 -30.39 -19.65
C LEU A 178 7.25 -29.83 -18.24
N SER A 179 6.92 -28.57 -17.97
CA SER A 179 7.05 -28.03 -16.61
C SER A 179 5.86 -28.51 -15.76
N ARG A 180 6.14 -29.23 -14.68
CA ARG A 180 5.10 -29.63 -13.70
C ARG A 180 4.43 -28.42 -13.04
N ILE A 181 5.07 -27.24 -13.09
CA ILE A 181 4.49 -25.96 -12.64
C ILE A 181 3.20 -25.66 -13.40
N LYS A 182 3.17 -25.89 -14.72
CA LYS A 182 1.96 -25.69 -15.53
C LYS A 182 0.77 -26.44 -14.94
N ASP A 183 0.97 -27.73 -14.66
CA ASP A 183 -0.08 -28.61 -14.15
C ASP A 183 -0.53 -28.21 -12.73
N LEU A 184 0.42 -27.79 -11.89
CA LEU A 184 0.14 -27.28 -10.54
C LEU A 184 -0.68 -25.99 -10.58
N VAL A 185 -0.25 -25.00 -11.39
CA VAL A 185 -0.95 -23.72 -11.55
C VAL A 185 -2.33 -23.92 -12.15
N GLN A 186 -2.44 -24.74 -13.21
CA GLN A 186 -3.70 -25.07 -13.86
C GLN A 186 -4.69 -25.67 -12.86
N ARG A 187 -4.30 -26.75 -12.18
CA ARG A 187 -5.15 -27.44 -11.20
C ARG A 187 -5.61 -26.50 -10.09
N ASP A 188 -4.71 -25.65 -9.58
CA ASP A 188 -5.00 -24.77 -8.46
C ASP A 188 -5.90 -23.59 -8.86
N LEU A 189 -5.84 -23.13 -10.12
CA LEU A 189 -6.76 -22.13 -10.68
C LEU A 189 -8.13 -22.73 -11.02
N GLU A 190 -8.18 -23.90 -11.65
CA GLU A 190 -9.43 -24.61 -11.95
C GLU A 190 -10.21 -24.93 -10.67
N LYS A 191 -9.52 -25.36 -9.60
CA LYS A 191 -10.11 -25.56 -8.27
C LYS A 191 -10.73 -24.30 -7.69
N GLN A 192 -10.26 -23.12 -8.10
CA GLN A 192 -10.80 -21.82 -7.70
C GLN A 192 -11.92 -21.32 -8.61
N GLY A 193 -12.27 -22.06 -9.66
CA GLY A 193 -13.37 -21.78 -10.57
C GLY A 193 -12.99 -20.98 -11.81
N PHE A 194 -11.70 -20.84 -12.13
CA PHE A 194 -11.26 -20.16 -13.36
C PHE A 194 -11.34 -21.08 -14.57
N ASN A 195 -11.67 -20.51 -15.74
CA ASN A 195 -11.48 -21.17 -17.03
C ASN A 195 -10.02 -21.01 -17.44
N VAL A 196 -9.26 -22.11 -17.46
CA VAL A 196 -7.82 -22.07 -17.74
C VAL A 196 -7.54 -22.56 -19.16
N ASN A 197 -7.10 -21.64 -20.02
CA ASN A 197 -6.58 -21.96 -21.34
C ASN A 197 -5.09 -22.27 -21.22
N VAL A 198 -4.64 -23.39 -21.76
CA VAL A 198 -3.20 -23.73 -21.81
C VAL A 198 -2.70 -23.56 -23.23
N ILE A 199 -1.52 -22.95 -23.37
CA ILE A 199 -0.76 -22.88 -24.61
C ILE A 199 0.64 -23.41 -24.30
N ASP A 200 0.99 -24.57 -24.85
CA ASP A 200 2.25 -25.27 -24.53
C ASP A 200 3.12 -25.63 -25.74
N GLY A 201 2.79 -25.05 -26.90
CA GLY A 201 3.53 -25.25 -28.15
C GLY A 201 3.25 -26.58 -28.85
N SER A 202 2.43 -27.46 -28.25
CA SER A 202 1.91 -28.64 -28.95
C SER A 202 0.78 -28.31 -29.93
N GLU A 203 0.22 -27.11 -29.81
CA GLU A 203 -0.96 -26.69 -30.56
C GLU A 203 -0.59 -26.04 -31.89
N PRO A 204 -1.29 -26.38 -33.00
CA PRO A 204 -1.02 -25.78 -34.30
C PRO A 204 -1.41 -24.30 -34.33
N ASN A 205 -0.53 -23.44 -34.85
CA ASN A 205 -0.79 -22.00 -34.97
C ASN A 205 -1.81 -21.63 -36.05
N THR A 206 -2.11 -22.53 -36.99
CA THR A 206 -2.94 -22.19 -38.15
C THR A 206 -4.43 -22.35 -37.85
N ALA A 207 -5.23 -21.39 -38.30
CA ALA A 207 -6.68 -21.31 -38.08
C ALA A 207 -7.52 -22.42 -38.73
N LYS A 208 -6.90 -23.49 -39.24
CA LYS A 208 -7.54 -24.54 -40.05
C LYS A 208 -7.36 -25.90 -39.42
N GLN A 209 -7.93 -26.12 -38.24
CA GLN A 209 -8.25 -27.48 -37.78
C GLN A 209 -9.69 -27.52 -37.26
N ASN A 210 -10.39 -28.59 -37.65
CA ASN A 210 -11.81 -28.86 -37.46
C ASN A 210 -12.27 -28.69 -36.00
N GLY A 211 -12.71 -27.49 -35.62
CA GLY A 211 -13.35 -27.22 -34.32
C GLY A 211 -12.42 -27.13 -33.11
N ALA A 212 -11.10 -27.26 -33.28
CA ALA A 212 -10.14 -27.04 -32.19
C ALA A 212 -9.93 -25.53 -31.99
N GLU A 213 -9.94 -25.06 -30.73
CA GLU A 213 -9.60 -23.68 -30.44
C GLU A 213 -8.15 -23.39 -30.82
N THR A 214 -7.96 -22.37 -31.64
CA THR A 214 -6.64 -21.85 -32.02
C THR A 214 -5.99 -21.13 -30.85
N VAL A 215 -4.67 -21.00 -30.87
CA VAL A 215 -3.90 -20.13 -29.97
C VAL A 215 -4.51 -18.71 -29.91
N TYR A 216 -4.90 -18.16 -31.05
CA TYR A 216 -5.48 -16.82 -31.13
C TYR A 216 -6.88 -16.70 -30.50
N SER A 217 -7.73 -17.73 -30.59
CA SER A 217 -9.03 -17.72 -29.92
C SER A 217 -8.87 -17.74 -28.40
N LYS A 218 -7.93 -18.54 -27.89
CA LYS A 218 -7.59 -18.55 -26.46
C LYS A 218 -7.12 -17.17 -26.00
N LEU A 219 -6.17 -16.57 -26.71
CA LEU A 219 -5.62 -15.24 -26.43
C LEU A 219 -6.69 -14.14 -26.43
N ARG A 220 -7.68 -14.20 -27.34
CA ARG A 220 -8.76 -13.20 -27.40
C ARG A 220 -9.63 -13.16 -26.14
N SER A 221 -9.85 -14.31 -25.52
CA SER A 221 -10.64 -14.44 -24.28
C SER A 221 -9.82 -14.15 -23.02
N THR A 222 -8.49 -14.10 -23.11
CA THR A 222 -7.60 -13.97 -21.94
C THR A 222 -7.79 -12.64 -21.21
N GLN A 223 -8.06 -12.71 -19.91
CA GLN A 223 -8.04 -11.56 -18.99
C GLN A 223 -6.77 -11.52 -18.14
N VAL A 224 -6.27 -12.69 -17.75
CA VAL A 224 -4.98 -12.83 -17.07
C VAL A 224 -4.10 -13.81 -17.83
N MET A 225 -2.86 -13.42 -18.12
CA MET A 225 -1.89 -14.28 -18.79
C MET A 225 -0.75 -14.62 -17.84
N ILE A 226 -0.49 -15.90 -17.63
CA ILE A 226 0.65 -16.37 -16.83
C ILE A 226 1.65 -17.03 -17.78
N ILE A 227 2.86 -16.50 -17.83
CA ILE A 227 3.97 -17.00 -18.65
C ILE A 227 4.90 -17.79 -17.73
N CYS A 228 4.80 -19.12 -17.79
CA CYS A 228 5.53 -20.07 -16.95
C CYS A 228 6.58 -20.80 -17.79
N VAL A 229 7.70 -20.15 -18.09
CA VAL A 229 8.86 -20.85 -18.66
C VAL A 229 9.87 -21.11 -17.57
N ASP A 230 10.38 -22.34 -17.53
CA ASP A 230 11.46 -22.69 -16.63
C ASP A 230 12.65 -21.74 -16.87
N PRO A 231 12.98 -20.87 -15.90
CA PRO A 231 14.02 -19.86 -16.08
C PRO A 231 15.42 -20.47 -16.05
N SER A 232 15.57 -21.73 -15.61
CA SER A 232 16.86 -22.42 -15.54
C SER A 232 17.26 -23.08 -16.88
N LYS A 233 16.30 -23.29 -17.77
CA LYS A 233 16.56 -23.86 -19.10
C LYS A 233 17.13 -22.79 -20.00
N LYS A 234 18.41 -22.95 -20.35
CA LYS A 234 19.10 -22.10 -21.33
C LYS A 234 18.25 -21.97 -22.59
N SER A 235 17.97 -20.74 -23.03
CA SER A 235 17.51 -20.55 -24.39
C SER A 235 18.64 -21.00 -25.32
N LYS A 236 18.45 -22.12 -26.02
CA LYS A 236 19.45 -22.59 -27.00
C LYS A 236 19.41 -21.60 -28.16
N SER A 237 20.29 -20.60 -28.12
CA SER A 237 20.42 -19.57 -29.16
C SER A 237 21.25 -20.01 -30.37
N GLY A 238 21.61 -21.29 -30.46
CA GLY A 238 22.40 -21.83 -31.58
C GLY A 238 21.82 -23.15 -32.08
N GLY A 239 21.62 -23.23 -33.40
CA GLY A 239 21.03 -24.35 -34.15
C GLY A 239 21.71 -25.70 -33.95
N GLY A 240 21.49 -26.31 -32.79
CA GLY A 240 21.81 -27.69 -32.47
C GLY A 240 20.53 -28.48 -32.29
N MET A 241 20.36 -29.47 -33.17
CA MET A 241 19.26 -30.42 -33.48
C MET A 241 18.50 -31.11 -32.31
N LEU A 242 18.64 -30.69 -31.06
CA LEU A 242 17.91 -31.24 -29.91
C LEU A 242 17.25 -30.09 -29.14
N ASP A 243 16.14 -29.62 -29.67
CA ASP A 243 15.29 -28.56 -29.11
C ASP A 243 14.68 -28.97 -27.77
N LEU A 244 15.03 -28.21 -26.72
CA LEU A 244 14.40 -28.34 -25.40
C LEU A 244 13.06 -27.56 -25.31
N PHE A 245 12.66 -26.93 -26.41
CA PHE A 245 11.37 -26.32 -26.66
C PHE A 245 10.90 -26.86 -28.02
N GLY A 246 10.29 -28.05 -28.04
CA GLY A 246 9.63 -28.68 -29.20
C GLY A 246 10.37 -28.56 -30.55
N SER A 247 10.97 -29.64 -31.03
CA SER A 247 11.68 -29.71 -32.33
C SER A 247 10.79 -29.62 -33.57
N GLY A 248 9.74 -28.80 -33.54
CA GLY A 248 9.08 -28.32 -34.74
C GLY A 248 9.78 -27.04 -35.16
N ASP A 249 10.18 -26.93 -36.43
CA ASP A 249 10.74 -25.73 -37.09
C ASP A 249 9.91 -24.44 -36.94
N ASP A 250 8.82 -24.45 -36.17
CA ASP A 250 7.95 -23.32 -35.92
C ASP A 250 8.51 -22.48 -34.77
N SER A 251 9.42 -21.54 -35.13
CA SER A 251 9.98 -20.43 -34.33
C SER A 251 9.01 -19.57 -33.50
N THR A 252 7.72 -19.90 -33.52
CA THR A 252 6.58 -19.12 -33.04
C THR A 252 6.27 -19.34 -31.55
N PHE A 253 6.75 -20.43 -30.94
CA PHE A 253 6.47 -20.72 -29.52
C PHE A 253 7.61 -20.43 -28.54
N ARG A 254 8.66 -19.74 -29.02
CA ARG A 254 9.74 -19.27 -28.14
C ARG A 254 9.23 -18.09 -27.30
N VAL A 255 9.41 -18.15 -25.98
CA VAL A 255 9.18 -16.98 -25.12
C VAL A 255 10.36 -16.02 -25.27
N ASP A 256 10.23 -15.13 -26.23
CA ASP A 256 11.09 -13.97 -26.49
C ASP A 256 10.25 -12.69 -26.54
N SER A 257 10.90 -11.53 -26.56
CA SER A 257 10.21 -10.25 -26.55
C SER A 257 9.26 -10.07 -27.74
N ILE A 258 9.61 -10.62 -28.92
CA ILE A 258 8.82 -10.49 -30.14
C ILE A 258 7.51 -11.28 -30.02
N ASN A 259 7.58 -12.54 -29.57
CA ASN A 259 6.40 -13.38 -29.42
C ASN A 259 5.52 -12.92 -28.26
N VAL A 260 6.12 -12.46 -27.16
CA VAL A 260 5.37 -11.84 -26.05
C VAL A 260 4.61 -10.62 -26.54
N GLU A 261 5.23 -9.72 -27.30
CA GLU A 261 4.53 -8.57 -27.89
C GLU A 261 3.35 -8.99 -28.76
N LYS A 262 3.52 -10.03 -29.59
CA LYS A 262 2.43 -10.57 -30.41
C LYS A 262 1.31 -11.14 -29.55
N TRP A 263 1.60 -11.92 -28.52
CA TRP A 263 0.58 -12.50 -27.64
C TRP A 263 -0.19 -11.42 -26.91
N LEU A 264 0.51 -10.43 -26.36
CA LEU A 264 -0.11 -9.28 -25.72
C LEU A 264 -1.00 -8.54 -26.73
N ALA A 265 -0.49 -8.20 -27.92
CA ALA A 265 -1.25 -7.50 -28.95
C ALA A 265 -2.52 -8.25 -29.41
N ASN A 266 -2.50 -9.59 -29.40
CA ASN A 266 -3.63 -10.44 -29.77
C ASN A 266 -4.60 -10.75 -28.61
N SER A 267 -4.34 -10.19 -27.42
CA SER A 267 -5.17 -10.37 -26.22
C SER A 267 -5.82 -9.03 -25.83
N PRO A 268 -6.87 -8.56 -26.52
CA PRO A 268 -7.49 -7.25 -26.28
C PRO A 268 -8.09 -7.11 -24.88
N SER A 269 -8.60 -8.21 -24.31
CA SER A 269 -9.24 -8.27 -22.99
C SER A 269 -8.26 -8.42 -21.82
N LEU A 270 -6.96 -8.47 -22.12
CA LEU A 270 -5.92 -8.73 -21.13
C LEU A 270 -5.76 -7.55 -20.17
N GLU A 271 -5.97 -7.81 -18.88
CA GLU A 271 -5.84 -6.85 -17.79
C GLU A 271 -4.51 -7.00 -17.04
N HIS A 272 -3.97 -8.22 -16.95
CA HIS A 272 -2.80 -8.52 -16.12
C HIS A 272 -1.89 -9.61 -16.70
N VAL A 273 -0.58 -9.38 -16.67
CA VAL A 273 0.44 -10.32 -17.12
C VAL A 273 1.32 -10.74 -15.93
N ILE A 274 1.44 -12.04 -15.69
CA ILE A 274 2.30 -12.60 -14.66
C ILE A 274 3.43 -13.38 -15.34
N LEU A 275 4.68 -13.01 -15.10
CA LEU A 275 5.85 -13.68 -15.65
C LEU A 275 6.64 -14.39 -14.55
N LEU A 276 6.89 -15.68 -14.75
CA LEU A 276 7.92 -16.40 -13.99
C LEU A 276 9.28 -16.11 -14.63
N SER A 277 10.17 -15.48 -13.88
CA SER A 277 11.42 -14.89 -14.36
C SER A 277 12.62 -15.43 -13.57
N PRO A 278 13.86 -15.47 -14.10
CA PRO A 278 15.03 -15.83 -13.30
C PRO A 278 15.38 -14.77 -12.24
N LEU A 279 15.91 -15.23 -11.12
CA LEU A 279 16.56 -14.38 -10.12
C LEU A 279 17.86 -13.77 -10.67
N GLY A 280 18.19 -12.55 -10.24
CA GLY A 280 19.46 -11.90 -10.57
C GLY A 280 19.48 -11.02 -11.81
N ILE A 281 18.35 -10.85 -12.51
CA ILE A 281 18.24 -9.98 -13.69
C ILE A 281 18.75 -8.57 -13.38
N ASP A 282 18.48 -8.00 -12.20
CA ASP A 282 18.87 -6.63 -11.88
C ASP A 282 20.27 -6.54 -11.22
N ARG A 283 20.88 -7.66 -10.84
CA ARG A 283 22.13 -7.69 -10.03
C ARG A 283 23.41 -7.69 -10.86
N ARG A 284 23.28 -7.36 -12.15
CA ARG A 284 24.30 -7.54 -13.19
C ARG A 284 25.63 -6.82 -12.93
N ASP A 285 25.66 -5.82 -12.05
CA ASP A 285 26.84 -4.97 -11.85
C ASP A 285 27.89 -5.56 -10.88
N ARG A 286 27.68 -6.76 -10.32
CA ARG A 286 28.62 -7.36 -9.36
C ARG A 286 29.37 -8.58 -9.91
N GLY A 287 30.20 -8.37 -10.95
CA GLY A 287 31.38 -9.19 -11.25
C GLY A 287 31.18 -10.56 -11.91
N GLY A 288 31.54 -10.66 -13.21
CA GLY A 288 32.59 -11.62 -13.61
C GLY A 288 32.27 -12.90 -14.40
N LEU A 289 31.01 -13.28 -14.72
CA LEU A 289 30.72 -14.56 -15.41
C LEU A 289 30.10 -14.39 -16.82
N ILE A 290 30.92 -13.90 -17.75
CA ILE A 290 30.57 -13.48 -19.12
C ILE A 290 29.79 -14.53 -19.96
N GLY A 291 29.89 -15.83 -19.64
CA GLY A 291 29.20 -16.89 -20.39
C GLY A 291 27.78 -17.24 -19.92
N MET A 292 27.35 -16.78 -18.75
CA MET A 292 25.99 -17.00 -18.22
C MET A 292 25.03 -15.84 -18.51
N PHE A 293 25.53 -14.75 -19.11
CA PHE A 293 24.83 -13.47 -19.17
C PHE A 293 23.97 -13.23 -20.43
N THR A 294 24.24 -13.92 -21.54
CA THR A 294 23.44 -13.71 -22.77
C THR A 294 21.99 -14.15 -22.61
N ASP A 295 21.74 -15.20 -21.82
CA ASP A 295 20.38 -15.68 -21.56
C ASP A 295 19.59 -14.70 -20.66
N LEU A 296 20.27 -14.09 -19.67
CA LEU A 296 19.63 -13.10 -18.80
C LEU A 296 19.25 -11.81 -19.55
N ASP A 297 20.01 -11.42 -20.58
CA ASP A 297 19.67 -10.28 -21.44
C ASP A 297 18.38 -10.50 -22.22
N ASP A 298 18.21 -11.68 -22.79
CA ASP A 298 16.98 -12.02 -23.51
C ASP A 298 15.78 -12.07 -22.55
N LYS A 299 15.96 -12.58 -21.32
CA LYS A 299 14.91 -12.53 -20.28
C LYS A 299 14.61 -11.11 -19.82
N ARG A 300 15.63 -10.25 -19.67
CA ARG A 300 15.45 -8.83 -19.35
C ARG A 300 14.66 -8.11 -20.45
N ARG A 301 14.97 -8.38 -21.73
CA ARG A 301 14.21 -7.82 -22.86
C ARG A 301 12.74 -8.25 -22.84
N VAL A 302 12.44 -9.47 -22.41
CA VAL A 302 11.05 -9.91 -22.20
C VAL A 302 10.36 -9.10 -21.10
N GLU A 303 11.00 -8.91 -19.93
CA GLU A 303 10.46 -8.06 -18.85
C GLU A 303 10.24 -6.62 -19.32
N GLU A 304 11.23 -6.01 -19.98
CA GLU A 304 11.15 -4.65 -20.52
C GLU A 304 10.02 -4.50 -21.54
N SER A 305 9.83 -5.50 -22.40
CA SER A 305 8.74 -5.51 -23.38
C SER A 305 7.36 -5.57 -22.71
N ILE A 306 7.19 -6.39 -21.66
CA ILE A 306 5.94 -6.42 -20.87
C ILE A 306 5.70 -5.06 -20.21
N ILE A 307 6.73 -4.43 -19.62
CA ILE A 307 6.61 -3.08 -19.03
C ILE A 307 6.23 -2.04 -20.09
N GLN A 308 6.83 -2.09 -21.28
CA GLN A 308 6.49 -1.17 -22.37
C GLN A 308 5.03 -1.33 -22.81
N GLN A 309 4.55 -2.57 -22.94
CA GLN A 309 3.15 -2.86 -23.27
C GLN A 309 2.19 -2.46 -22.14
N SER A 310 2.60 -2.64 -20.88
CA SER A 310 1.92 -2.13 -19.67
C SER A 310 1.69 -0.63 -19.78
N ASN A 311 2.75 0.14 -19.99
CA ASN A 311 2.66 1.60 -20.13
C ASN A 311 1.82 2.04 -21.32
N LYS A 312 1.88 1.30 -22.45
CA LYS A 312 1.15 1.63 -23.68
C LYS A 312 -0.35 1.34 -23.57
N ARG A 313 -0.73 0.25 -22.91
CA ARG A 313 -2.11 -0.28 -22.90
C ARG A 313 -2.82 -0.12 -21.56
N GLY A 314 -2.11 0.27 -20.51
CA GLY A 314 -2.64 0.34 -19.15
C GLY A 314 -2.91 -1.04 -18.53
N LEU A 315 -2.15 -2.07 -18.93
CA LEU A 315 -2.23 -3.41 -18.34
C LEU A 315 -1.31 -3.52 -17.13
N ASP A 316 -1.74 -4.27 -16.11
CA ASP A 316 -0.91 -4.56 -14.94
C ASP A 316 0.12 -5.66 -15.27
N TYR A 317 1.25 -5.68 -14.56
CA TYR A 317 2.20 -6.80 -14.64
C TYR A 317 2.67 -7.28 -13.26
N SER A 318 3.12 -8.52 -13.16
CA SER A 318 3.81 -9.05 -11.97
C SER A 318 4.97 -9.92 -12.41
N PHE A 319 6.15 -9.68 -11.85
CA PHE A 319 7.33 -10.49 -12.11
C PHE A 319 7.69 -11.31 -10.88
N VAL A 320 7.59 -12.64 -10.99
CA VAL A 320 7.98 -13.58 -9.93
C VAL A 320 9.35 -14.15 -10.28
N ARG A 321 10.39 -13.60 -9.67
CA ARG A 321 11.77 -14.01 -9.87
C ARG A 321 12.11 -15.19 -8.97
N VAL A 322 12.47 -16.31 -9.57
CA VAL A 322 12.76 -17.56 -8.87
C VAL A 322 14.18 -18.01 -9.16
N GLY A 323 14.75 -18.74 -8.19
CA GLY A 323 16.02 -19.42 -8.36
C GLY A 323 15.88 -20.70 -9.20
N LYS A 324 16.77 -21.67 -8.97
CA LYS A 324 16.69 -22.97 -9.65
C LYS A 324 15.42 -23.71 -9.23
N LEU A 325 14.58 -24.07 -10.20
CA LEU A 325 13.35 -24.81 -9.94
C LEU A 325 13.64 -26.27 -9.65
N GLU A 326 13.16 -26.77 -8.51
CA GLU A 326 13.29 -28.17 -8.08
C GLU A 326 11.91 -28.72 -7.68
N PRO A 327 11.64 -30.03 -7.85
CA PRO A 327 10.44 -30.62 -7.27
C PRO A 327 10.48 -30.53 -5.74
N LEU A 328 9.32 -30.56 -5.07
CA LEU A 328 9.28 -30.61 -3.60
C LEU A 328 10.09 -31.79 -3.07
N ALA A 329 11.21 -31.48 -2.41
CA ALA A 329 12.06 -32.44 -1.73
C ALA A 329 12.03 -32.14 -0.23
N GLY A 330 11.34 -33.01 0.52
CA GLY A 330 11.32 -33.09 1.98
C GLY A 330 11.38 -31.75 2.72
N GLU A 331 12.59 -31.37 3.13
CA GLU A 331 12.88 -30.25 4.03
C GLU A 331 12.74 -28.85 3.41
N MET A 332 12.51 -28.73 2.10
CA MET A 332 12.40 -27.43 1.38
C MET A 332 10.94 -26.94 1.26
N ALA A 333 10.14 -27.08 2.31
CA ALA A 333 8.72 -26.72 2.23
C ALA A 333 8.46 -25.21 2.40
N GLY A 334 9.21 -24.52 3.27
CA GLY A 334 9.01 -23.10 3.53
C GLY A 334 9.52 -22.19 2.42
N ILE A 335 9.24 -20.88 2.56
CA ILE A 335 9.62 -19.87 1.58
C ILE A 335 10.43 -18.72 2.21
N ARG A 336 11.22 -18.07 1.35
CA ARG A 336 11.78 -16.74 1.53
C ARG A 336 11.25 -15.88 0.38
N PHE A 337 10.57 -14.79 0.73
CA PHE A 337 9.89 -13.92 -0.22
C PHE A 337 10.31 -12.47 0.04
N GLU A 338 10.73 -11.77 -0.99
CA GLU A 338 11.18 -10.37 -0.90
C GLU A 338 10.72 -9.55 -2.10
N ALA A 339 10.55 -8.25 -1.91
CA ALA A 339 10.26 -7.32 -3.01
C ALA A 339 11.50 -7.12 -3.89
N GLY A 340 11.28 -6.98 -5.20
CA GLY A 340 12.33 -6.79 -6.21
C GLY A 340 13.31 -7.96 -6.30
N ASP A 341 14.50 -7.67 -6.83
CA ASP A 341 15.62 -8.63 -6.90
C ASP A 341 16.49 -8.59 -5.64
N SER A 342 15.92 -9.00 -4.51
CA SER A 342 16.53 -8.73 -3.22
C SER A 342 17.87 -9.47 -3.03
N PRO A 343 18.99 -8.76 -2.73
CA PRO A 343 20.30 -9.39 -2.51
C PRO A 343 20.32 -10.35 -1.30
N SER A 344 19.28 -10.33 -0.46
CA SER A 344 19.10 -11.26 0.65
C SER A 344 18.73 -12.68 0.21
N ILE A 345 18.25 -12.85 -1.03
CA ILE A 345 18.02 -14.16 -1.65
C ILE A 345 19.26 -14.49 -2.50
N PRO A 346 20.05 -15.53 -2.17
CA PRO A 346 21.23 -15.92 -2.95
C PRO A 346 20.89 -16.22 -4.42
N LEU A 347 21.81 -15.94 -5.35
CA LEU A 347 21.59 -16.18 -6.79
C LEU A 347 21.45 -17.67 -7.12
N ASP A 348 22.07 -18.53 -6.31
CA ASP A 348 22.01 -19.99 -6.38
C ASP A 348 20.86 -20.59 -5.55
N ALA A 349 19.96 -19.75 -5.03
CA ALA A 349 18.81 -20.23 -4.27
C ALA A 349 17.97 -21.21 -5.10
N MET A 350 17.40 -22.20 -4.43
CA MET A 350 16.44 -23.13 -5.01
C MET A 350 15.02 -22.63 -4.75
N THR A 351 14.10 -22.95 -5.65
CA THR A 351 12.67 -22.68 -5.48
C THR A 351 11.89 -23.93 -5.83
N THR A 352 11.06 -24.41 -4.93
CA THR A 352 10.20 -25.56 -5.22
C THR A 352 9.14 -25.19 -6.24
N GLN A 353 8.81 -26.12 -7.14
CA GLN A 353 7.78 -25.95 -8.16
C GLN A 353 6.42 -25.60 -7.53
N GLU A 354 6.12 -26.18 -6.36
CA GLU A 354 4.92 -25.93 -5.57
C GLU A 354 4.88 -24.51 -5.02
N ALA A 355 5.99 -24.00 -4.46
CA ALA A 355 6.06 -22.61 -3.99
C ALA A 355 5.92 -21.61 -5.14
N ALA A 356 6.60 -21.86 -6.27
CA ALA A 356 6.47 -21.04 -7.48
C ALA A 356 5.03 -21.02 -8.00
N ALA A 357 4.39 -22.19 -8.14
CA ALA A 357 3.00 -22.30 -8.58
C ALA A 357 2.04 -21.55 -7.66
N GLN A 358 2.18 -21.73 -6.34
CA GLN A 358 1.34 -21.08 -5.34
C GLN A 358 1.52 -19.56 -5.30
N CYS A 359 2.73 -19.06 -5.57
CA CYS A 359 2.99 -17.62 -5.72
C CYS A 359 2.33 -17.05 -6.98
N LEU A 360 2.45 -17.75 -8.13
CA LEU A 360 1.83 -17.34 -9.39
C LEU A 360 0.30 -17.27 -9.28
N VAL A 361 -0.32 -18.27 -8.65
CA VAL A 361 -1.76 -18.30 -8.39
C VAL A 361 -2.17 -17.10 -7.54
N ARG A 362 -1.44 -16.78 -6.46
CA ARG A 362 -1.74 -15.62 -5.60
C ARG A 362 -1.60 -14.29 -6.32
N CYS A 363 -0.65 -14.16 -7.24
CA CYS A 363 -0.51 -12.94 -8.05
C CYS A 363 -1.78 -12.61 -8.85
N VAL A 364 -2.60 -13.61 -9.22
CA VAL A 364 -3.89 -13.38 -9.89
C VAL A 364 -4.87 -12.60 -9.00
N HIS A 365 -4.86 -12.88 -7.70
CA HIS A 365 -5.84 -12.36 -6.73
C HIS A 365 -5.38 -11.12 -5.99
N GLN A 366 -4.07 -11.00 -5.75
CA GLN A 366 -3.53 -10.03 -4.81
C GLN A 366 -3.14 -8.74 -5.53
N ARG A 367 -3.86 -7.66 -5.20
CA ARG A 367 -3.63 -6.33 -5.80
C ARG A 367 -2.22 -5.80 -5.58
N VAL A 368 -1.63 -6.11 -4.42
CA VAL A 368 -0.25 -5.71 -4.08
C VAL A 368 0.80 -6.34 -5.01
N ALA A 369 0.44 -7.38 -5.76
CA ALA A 369 1.31 -7.94 -6.80
C ALA A 369 1.36 -7.10 -8.08
N TYR A 370 0.41 -6.17 -8.29
CA TYR A 370 0.30 -5.43 -9.54
C TYR A 370 1.38 -4.37 -9.67
N ASN A 371 1.99 -4.37 -10.86
CA ASN A 371 3.15 -3.58 -11.22
C ASN A 371 4.32 -3.80 -10.24
N ALA A 372 4.42 -5.02 -9.68
CA ALA A 372 5.43 -5.39 -8.71
C ALA A 372 6.36 -6.47 -9.26
N THR A 373 7.63 -6.35 -8.89
CA THR A 373 8.63 -7.39 -9.04
C THR A 373 8.87 -7.99 -7.66
N MET A 374 8.98 -9.32 -7.58
CA MET A 374 9.23 -10.03 -6.33
C MET A 374 10.23 -11.16 -6.57
N SER A 375 10.95 -11.55 -5.53
CA SER A 375 11.85 -12.68 -5.53
C SER A 375 11.38 -13.74 -4.53
N LEU A 376 11.41 -14.99 -4.96
CA LEU A 376 10.95 -16.15 -4.20
C LEU A 376 12.03 -17.22 -4.22
N ALA A 377 12.29 -17.78 -3.05
CA ALA A 377 13.14 -18.95 -2.87
C ALA A 377 12.53 -19.87 -1.81
N SER A 378 12.89 -21.15 -1.83
CA SER A 378 12.56 -22.09 -0.76
C SER A 378 13.47 -21.89 0.44
N ALA A 379 12.92 -22.08 1.64
CA ALA A 379 13.63 -21.99 2.91
C ALA A 379 13.66 -23.38 3.56
N PRO A 380 14.85 -24.00 3.74
CA PRO A 380 14.96 -25.32 4.34
C PRO A 380 14.56 -25.29 5.82
N GLY A 381 14.01 -26.41 6.30
CA GLY A 381 13.65 -26.61 7.71
C GLY A 381 12.44 -25.80 8.18
N LYS A 382 11.66 -25.25 7.25
CA LYS A 382 10.38 -24.57 7.50
C LYS A 382 9.26 -25.32 6.82
N ASP A 383 8.09 -25.33 7.44
CA ASP A 383 6.87 -25.90 6.85
C ASP A 383 6.39 -25.09 5.65
N PHE A 384 5.54 -25.71 4.82
CA PHE A 384 4.91 -25.01 3.72
C PHE A 384 4.06 -23.85 4.25
N PRO A 385 4.13 -22.65 3.64
CA PRO A 385 3.52 -21.48 4.25
C PRO A 385 1.99 -21.58 4.28
N GLN A 386 1.41 -21.20 5.41
CA GLN A 386 -0.03 -21.04 5.57
C GLN A 386 -0.51 -19.77 4.85
N GLU A 387 -1.82 -19.62 4.67
CA GLU A 387 -2.39 -18.47 3.92
C GLU A 387 -1.96 -17.12 4.49
N TRP A 388 -1.99 -16.96 5.82
CA TRP A 388 -1.59 -15.72 6.46
C TRP A 388 -0.10 -15.39 6.31
N GLU A 389 0.76 -16.39 6.11
CA GLU A 389 2.19 -16.20 5.85
C GLU A 389 2.42 -15.70 4.43
N TRP A 390 1.64 -16.22 3.47
CA TRP A 390 1.62 -15.67 2.11
C TRP A 390 1.14 -14.24 2.10
N ASP A 391 0.03 -13.97 2.79
CA ASP A 391 -0.51 -12.63 2.90
C ASP A 391 0.51 -11.65 3.53
N ASP A 392 1.17 -12.04 4.61
CA ASP A 392 2.26 -11.25 5.21
C ASP A 392 3.41 -11.02 4.21
N ALA A 393 3.80 -12.05 3.46
CA ALA A 393 4.85 -11.96 2.46
C ALA A 393 4.52 -10.94 1.36
N PHE A 394 3.33 -11.01 0.78
CA PHE A 394 2.90 -10.12 -0.30
C PHE A 394 2.71 -8.66 0.14
N ILE A 395 2.41 -8.40 1.41
CA ILE A 395 2.37 -7.02 1.94
C ILE A 395 3.74 -6.32 1.82
N LYS A 396 4.84 -7.07 1.68
CA LYS A 396 6.16 -6.48 1.39
C LYS A 396 6.24 -5.78 0.03
N LEU A 397 5.32 -6.08 -0.89
CA LEU A 397 5.25 -5.45 -2.21
C LEU A 397 4.60 -4.07 -2.19
N ASP A 398 3.90 -3.73 -1.10
CA ASP A 398 3.25 -2.44 -0.90
C ASP A 398 4.28 -1.36 -0.50
N GLY A 399 5.10 -0.97 -1.46
CA GLY A 399 6.12 0.07 -1.36
C GLY A 399 7.45 -0.38 -0.75
N PRO A 400 8.48 0.51 -0.73
CA PRO A 400 9.77 0.18 -0.17
C PRO A 400 9.66 0.12 1.35
N GLU A 401 9.59 -1.10 1.87
CA GLU A 401 9.54 -1.34 3.30
C GLU A 401 10.90 -1.09 3.96
N LEU A 402 10.91 -0.21 4.97
CA LEU A 402 12.09 0.13 5.74
C LEU A 402 12.18 -0.66 7.06
N TYR A 403 11.02 -0.97 7.65
CA TYR A 403 10.94 -1.70 8.91
C TYR A 403 9.57 -2.36 9.09
N ARG A 404 9.58 -3.55 9.67
CA ARG A 404 8.37 -4.26 10.11
C ARG A 404 8.64 -4.96 11.43
N GLU A 405 7.69 -4.85 12.35
CA GLU A 405 7.75 -5.55 13.63
C GLU A 405 6.36 -5.88 14.17
N SER A 406 6.13 -7.16 14.44
CA SER A 406 4.93 -7.65 15.10
C SER A 406 4.81 -7.13 16.53
N ILE A 407 3.64 -6.65 16.96
CA ILE A 407 3.31 -6.25 18.34
C ILE A 407 2.07 -7.03 18.79
N GLN A 408 2.21 -8.35 18.86
CA GLN A 408 1.13 -9.26 19.25
C GLN A 408 0.56 -8.89 20.64
N GLY A 409 -0.75 -9.05 20.78
CA GLY A 409 -1.46 -8.82 22.04
C GLY A 409 -1.74 -7.35 22.38
N MET A 410 -1.41 -6.41 21.49
CA MET A 410 -1.75 -4.99 21.67
C MET A 410 -2.87 -4.59 20.70
N PRO A 411 -3.96 -3.96 21.16
CA PRO A 411 -4.96 -3.38 20.26
C PRO A 411 -4.34 -2.34 19.33
N VAL A 412 -4.67 -2.38 18.04
CA VAL A 412 -4.11 -1.48 17.01
C VAL A 412 -4.27 -0.01 17.39
N VAL A 413 -5.38 0.38 17.99
CA VAL A 413 -5.67 1.76 18.45
C VAL A 413 -4.59 2.28 19.41
N HIS A 414 -4.10 1.43 20.32
CA HIS A 414 -3.03 1.81 21.26
C HIS A 414 -1.70 2.03 20.53
N VAL A 415 -1.41 1.19 19.52
CA VAL A 415 -0.21 1.34 18.69
C VAL A 415 -0.31 2.63 17.85
N VAL A 416 -1.47 2.93 17.26
CA VAL A 416 -1.69 4.18 16.51
C VAL A 416 -1.45 5.41 17.40
N ASN A 417 -1.99 5.42 18.62
CA ASN A 417 -1.79 6.54 19.55
C ASN A 417 -0.32 6.67 19.95
N PHE A 418 0.36 5.56 20.25
CA PHE A 418 1.80 5.54 20.47
C PHE A 418 2.56 6.15 19.29
N LEU A 419 2.23 5.77 18.04
CA LEU A 419 2.89 6.30 16.85
C LEU A 419 2.67 7.81 16.67
N LYS A 420 1.47 8.32 16.99
CA LYS A 420 1.17 9.76 16.94
C LYS A 420 1.99 10.55 17.95
N ASP A 421 2.12 10.07 19.18
CA ASP A 421 2.93 10.71 20.20
C ASP A 421 4.43 10.60 19.90
N TRP A 422 4.86 9.42 19.45
CA TRP A 422 6.23 9.18 19.00
C TRP A 422 6.63 10.09 17.83
N ALA A 423 5.71 10.35 16.89
CA ALA A 423 5.98 11.25 15.76
C ALA A 423 6.31 12.68 16.21
N ARG A 424 5.64 13.18 17.26
CA ARG A 424 5.85 14.53 17.81
C ARG A 424 7.28 14.72 18.33
N LEU A 425 7.97 13.65 18.70
CA LEU A 425 9.38 13.69 19.10
C LEU A 425 10.32 14.14 17.98
N TRP A 426 9.88 14.10 16.72
CA TRP A 426 10.65 14.57 15.55
C TRP A 426 10.40 16.03 15.16
N LEU A 427 9.45 16.71 15.80
CA LEU A 427 9.24 18.14 15.63
C LEU A 427 10.32 18.95 16.35
N ARG A 428 10.47 20.23 16.03
CA ARG A 428 11.53 21.12 16.56
C ARG A 428 11.74 21.07 18.08
N GLU A 429 10.65 20.94 18.83
CA GLU A 429 10.65 20.89 20.31
C GLU A 429 10.87 19.47 20.86
N GLY A 430 10.85 18.46 19.98
CA GLY A 430 10.94 17.05 20.33
C GLY A 430 12.37 16.55 20.48
N GLN A 431 12.51 15.48 21.27
CA GLN A 431 13.82 14.89 21.62
C GLN A 431 14.61 14.38 20.41
N TYR A 432 13.95 13.97 19.34
CA TYR A 432 14.56 13.32 18.17
C TYR A 432 14.91 14.29 17.04
N TYR A 433 14.44 15.54 17.09
CA TYR A 433 14.69 16.56 16.07
C TYR A 433 16.17 16.71 15.70
N LYS A 434 17.05 16.70 16.71
CA LYS A 434 18.50 16.88 16.52
C LYS A 434 19.17 15.76 15.71
N HIS A 435 18.50 14.62 15.52
CA HIS A 435 19.03 13.47 14.77
C HIS A 435 18.68 13.49 13.27
N LEU A 436 17.85 14.42 12.79
CA LEU A 436 17.51 14.53 11.36
C LEU A 436 18.34 15.59 10.65
N THR A 437 18.94 15.26 9.51
CA THR A 437 19.57 16.26 8.66
C THR A 437 18.55 17.21 8.02
N THR A 438 17.29 16.80 7.92
CA THR A 438 16.22 17.59 7.31
C THR A 438 14.97 17.59 8.20
N PRO A 439 14.42 18.77 8.55
CA PRO A 439 13.20 18.86 9.34
C PRO A 439 12.02 18.11 8.70
N VAL A 440 11.13 17.57 9.52
CA VAL A 440 9.93 16.86 9.06
C VAL A 440 8.64 17.60 9.44
N ALA A 441 7.62 17.46 8.60
CA ALA A 441 6.24 17.78 8.91
C ALA A 441 5.46 16.47 9.15
N ILE A 442 4.58 16.47 10.16
CA ILE A 442 3.74 15.32 10.46
C ILE A 442 2.41 15.47 9.73
N ARG A 443 1.96 14.40 9.07
CA ARG A 443 0.57 14.26 8.61
C ARG A 443 -0.06 13.02 9.22
N SER A 444 -1.31 13.12 9.66
CA SER A 444 -2.04 11.95 10.17
C SER A 444 -2.48 11.05 9.01
N LEU A 445 -2.33 9.75 9.21
CA LEU A 445 -2.84 8.70 8.33
C LEU A 445 -3.87 7.86 9.13
N PRO A 446 -4.81 7.15 8.47
CA PRO A 446 -5.80 6.32 9.15
C PRO A 446 -5.19 5.31 10.15
N GLY A 447 -4.07 4.68 9.77
CA GLY A 447 -3.35 3.73 10.62
C GLY A 447 -2.12 4.30 11.32
N GLY A 448 -1.85 5.61 11.27
CA GLY A 448 -0.61 6.13 11.86
C GLY A 448 -0.25 7.54 11.42
N VAL A 449 0.99 7.72 10.98
CA VAL A 449 1.59 9.03 10.71
C VAL A 449 2.50 8.99 9.49
N ARG A 450 2.61 10.13 8.80
CA ARG A 450 3.62 10.39 7.77
C ARG A 450 4.57 11.45 8.27
N LEU A 451 5.86 11.15 8.27
CA LEU A 451 6.95 12.09 8.47
C LEU A 451 7.43 12.54 7.08
N GLN A 452 7.01 13.73 6.65
CA GLN A 452 7.39 14.29 5.34
C GLN A 452 8.59 15.22 5.50
N PHE A 453 9.69 14.98 4.78
CA PHE A 453 10.85 15.87 4.80
C PHE A 453 10.52 17.22 4.13
N ASN A 454 11.01 18.31 4.72
CA ASN A 454 10.78 19.66 4.23
C ASN A 454 12.09 20.32 3.76
N PRO A 455 12.28 20.51 2.43
CA PRO A 455 13.52 21.06 1.88
C PRO A 455 13.70 22.54 2.21
N ARG A 456 12.61 23.26 2.49
CA ARG A 456 12.60 24.75 2.56
C ARG A 456 13.16 25.31 3.86
N ARG A 457 13.72 24.49 4.74
CA ARG A 457 14.31 24.92 6.01
C ARG A 457 15.63 24.18 6.23
N PRO A 458 16.75 24.65 5.64
CA PRO A 458 18.05 24.31 6.21
C PRO A 458 18.03 24.62 7.71
N ARG A 459 18.77 23.85 8.51
CA ARG A 459 18.88 24.15 9.94
C ARG A 459 19.49 25.54 10.06
N VAL A 460 18.86 26.40 10.87
CA VAL A 460 19.31 27.78 11.10
C VAL A 460 20.72 27.83 11.72
N ASP A 461 21.23 26.70 12.20
CA ASP A 461 22.55 26.56 12.82
C ASP A 461 23.65 26.08 11.83
N ASP A 462 23.31 25.85 10.55
CA ASP A 462 24.33 25.65 9.53
C ASP A 462 24.74 27.03 9.03
N ASP A 463 25.82 27.57 9.60
CA ASP A 463 26.54 28.79 9.16
C ASP A 463 27.20 28.59 7.77
N TYR A 464 26.47 27.98 6.84
CA TYR A 464 26.89 27.86 5.47
C TYR A 464 26.90 29.27 4.89
N TYR A 465 28.10 29.81 4.68
CA TYR A 465 28.35 30.95 3.82
C TYR A 465 27.78 30.62 2.44
N GLU A 466 26.52 30.98 2.20
CA GLU A 466 26.01 31.10 0.85
C GLU A 466 26.85 32.20 0.18
N GLU A 467 27.67 31.83 -0.80
CA GLU A 467 28.32 32.81 -1.66
C GLU A 467 27.23 33.75 -2.19
N PRO A 468 27.41 35.08 -2.11
CA PRO A 468 26.40 36.03 -2.53
C PRO A 468 26.04 35.73 -3.99
N VAL A 469 24.80 35.28 -4.19
CA VAL A 469 24.25 34.97 -5.50
C VAL A 469 24.40 36.20 -6.38
N SER A 470 25.13 36.07 -7.49
CA SER A 470 25.40 37.18 -8.38
C SER A 470 24.09 37.79 -8.89
N ASP A 471 24.05 39.11 -9.10
CA ASP A 471 22.86 39.81 -9.62
C ASP A 471 22.35 39.22 -10.96
N SER A 472 23.21 38.49 -11.68
CA SER A 472 22.87 37.80 -12.93
C SER A 472 22.02 36.51 -12.74
N ASP A 473 22.03 35.90 -11.56
CA ASP A 473 21.34 34.62 -11.28
C ASP A 473 19.88 34.80 -10.82
N TRP A 474 19.49 35.99 -10.39
CA TRP A 474 18.10 36.31 -10.01
C TRP A 474 17.12 36.28 -11.17
N SER A 475 17.61 36.39 -12.39
CA SER A 475 16.80 36.35 -13.62
C SER A 475 16.52 34.92 -14.11
N ARG A 476 17.19 33.91 -13.54
CA ARG A 476 16.96 32.52 -13.90
C ARG A 476 15.74 31.99 -13.15
N PRO A 477 14.79 31.33 -13.83
CA PRO A 477 13.70 30.65 -13.14
C PRO A 477 14.32 29.64 -12.18
N GLN A 478 14.11 29.88 -10.89
CA GLN A 478 14.51 28.94 -9.84
C GLN A 478 13.93 27.56 -10.18
N PRO A 479 14.73 26.49 -10.16
CA PRO A 479 14.19 25.16 -10.37
C PRO A 479 13.06 24.93 -9.34
N PRO A 480 11.96 24.26 -9.73
CA PRO A 480 10.92 23.94 -8.77
C PRO A 480 11.58 23.21 -7.59
N PRO A 481 11.23 23.56 -6.34
CA PRO A 481 11.89 22.99 -5.18
C PRO A 481 11.82 21.47 -5.25
N ASN A 482 12.97 20.81 -5.07
CA ASN A 482 13.05 19.36 -5.08
C ASN A 482 12.00 18.80 -4.14
N LYS A 483 11.14 17.91 -4.65
CA LYS A 483 10.19 17.19 -3.80
C LYS A 483 11.02 16.25 -2.94
N GLU A 484 10.97 16.40 -1.63
CA GLU A 484 11.62 15.43 -0.74
C GLU A 484 10.66 14.31 -0.37
N GLY A 485 11.22 13.13 -0.13
CA GLY A 485 10.47 11.95 0.27
C GLY A 485 9.86 12.07 1.66
N GLY A 486 9.35 10.95 2.16
CA GLY A 486 8.89 10.83 3.54
C GLY A 486 8.90 9.39 4.01
N VAL A 487 8.51 9.20 5.26
CA VAL A 487 8.33 7.88 5.87
C VAL A 487 6.91 7.79 6.43
N ASP A 488 6.15 6.83 5.94
CA ASP A 488 4.84 6.46 6.50
C ASP A 488 5.06 5.40 7.56
N ILE A 489 4.56 5.64 8.77
CA ILE A 489 4.69 4.73 9.90
C ILE A 489 3.28 4.42 10.36
N VAL A 490 2.88 3.18 10.10
CA VAL A 490 1.51 2.71 10.26
C VAL A 490 1.48 1.52 11.21
N ALA A 491 0.43 1.47 12.01
CA ALA A 491 0.00 0.30 12.74
C ALA A 491 -1.04 -0.43 11.89
N GLU A 492 -0.87 -1.73 11.78
CA GLU A 492 -1.77 -2.62 11.06
C GLU A 492 -2.27 -3.67 12.03
N ASP A 493 -3.50 -4.12 11.85
CA ASP A 493 -4.18 -5.11 12.69
C ASP A 493 -4.14 -6.53 12.12
N TRP A 494 -3.83 -6.68 10.82
CA TRP A 494 -3.86 -7.96 10.11
C TRP A 494 -2.56 -8.28 9.36
N PRO A 495 -2.12 -9.56 9.33
CA PRO A 495 -2.74 -10.74 9.95
C PRO A 495 -2.62 -10.76 11.48
N TYR A 496 -1.80 -9.88 12.04
CA TYR A 496 -1.68 -9.62 13.47
C TYR A 496 -1.26 -8.17 13.66
N THR A 497 -1.43 -7.64 14.87
CA THR A 497 -1.03 -6.26 15.15
C THR A 497 0.47 -6.06 14.94
N ARG A 498 0.87 -5.09 14.13
CA ARG A 498 2.27 -4.78 13.81
C ARG A 498 2.48 -3.30 13.52
N VAL A 499 3.74 -2.88 13.60
CA VAL A 499 4.20 -1.57 13.12
C VAL A 499 4.98 -1.78 11.83
N ARG A 500 4.66 -0.99 10.81
CA ARG A 500 5.33 -0.97 9.51
C ARG A 500 5.78 0.45 9.20
N ALA A 501 7.03 0.58 8.75
CA ALA A 501 7.58 1.82 8.22
C ALA A 501 7.85 1.65 6.72
N LEU A 502 7.25 2.52 5.92
CA LEU A 502 7.29 2.51 4.47
C LEU A 502 7.88 3.83 3.98
N ARG A 503 8.70 3.77 2.93
CA ARG A 503 9.11 4.98 2.22
C ARG A 503 7.90 5.54 1.46
N SER A 504 7.64 6.83 1.59
CA SER A 504 6.50 7.51 0.98
C SER A 504 6.88 8.78 0.23
N CYS A 505 5.91 9.38 -0.45
CA CYS A 505 6.09 10.57 -1.28
C CYS A 505 7.12 10.38 -2.42
N LEU A 506 7.22 9.16 -2.95
CA LEU A 506 8.11 8.83 -4.04
C LEU A 506 7.49 9.26 -5.37
N GLY A 507 8.18 10.15 -6.06
CA GLY A 507 7.82 10.63 -7.39
C GLY A 507 9.08 10.74 -8.23
N ARG A 508 8.91 11.05 -9.52
CA ARG A 508 10.04 11.44 -10.37
C ARG A 508 10.75 12.65 -9.72
N ASP A 509 12.07 12.58 -9.66
CA ASP A 509 12.96 13.61 -9.10
C ASP A 509 12.87 13.82 -7.58
N VAL A 510 12.30 12.85 -6.85
CA VAL A 510 12.27 12.92 -5.38
C VAL A 510 13.61 12.53 -4.79
N THR A 511 14.18 13.41 -3.96
CA THR A 511 15.40 13.09 -3.20
C THR A 511 15.06 12.22 -1.99
N VAL A 512 15.67 11.04 -1.91
CA VAL A 512 15.58 10.13 -0.76
C VAL A 512 16.63 10.54 0.27
N LYS A 513 16.22 10.68 1.54
CA LYS A 513 17.11 11.07 2.66
C LYS A 513 17.48 9.84 3.49
N GLU A 514 18.23 8.92 2.88
CA GLU A 514 18.52 7.59 3.47
C GLU A 514 19.06 7.65 4.91
N THR A 515 19.96 8.61 5.22
CA THR A 515 20.48 8.81 6.57
C THR A 515 19.40 9.19 7.58
N SER A 516 18.47 10.07 7.20
CA SER A 516 17.35 10.47 8.05
C SER A 516 16.31 9.36 8.18
N GLU A 517 16.05 8.60 7.12
CA GLU A 517 15.20 7.40 7.16
C GLU A 517 15.78 6.33 8.09
N ALA A 518 17.09 6.08 8.02
CA ALA A 518 17.79 5.14 8.88
C ALA A 518 17.69 5.53 10.36
N ALA A 519 17.88 6.82 10.68
CA ALA A 519 17.70 7.34 12.03
C ALA A 519 16.26 7.14 12.51
N ILE A 520 15.27 7.49 11.70
CA ILE A 520 13.84 7.28 11.98
C ILE A 520 13.55 5.82 12.35
N VAL A 521 14.05 4.88 11.54
CA VAL A 521 13.85 3.44 11.74
C VAL A 521 14.57 2.93 12.99
N GLU A 522 15.77 3.43 13.29
CA GLU A 522 16.54 3.01 14.47
C GLU A 522 15.82 3.41 15.76
N PHE A 523 15.36 4.65 15.87
CA PHE A 523 14.60 5.13 17.02
C PHE A 523 13.24 4.42 17.14
N LEU A 524 12.55 4.18 16.01
CA LEU A 524 11.31 3.41 16.00
C LEU A 524 11.53 1.99 16.55
N LYS A 525 12.56 1.28 16.09
CA LYS A 525 12.97 -0.04 16.60
C LYS A 525 13.20 0.00 18.11
N LYS A 526 13.92 1.01 18.59
CA LYS A 526 14.25 1.18 20.02
C LYS A 526 12.99 1.37 20.85
N ASP A 527 12.07 2.23 20.44
CA ASP A 527 10.90 2.57 21.24
C ASP A 527 9.79 1.52 21.14
N VAL A 528 9.62 0.86 19.99
CA VAL A 528 8.74 -0.33 19.87
C VAL A 528 9.23 -1.45 20.80
N ARG A 529 10.54 -1.69 20.91
CA ARG A 529 11.08 -2.66 21.88
C ARG A 529 10.79 -2.27 23.32
N LYS A 530 10.85 -0.97 23.68
CA LYS A 530 10.46 -0.51 25.01
C LYS A 530 8.97 -0.71 25.26
N LEU A 531 8.13 -0.37 24.29
CA LEU A 531 6.68 -0.55 24.34
C LEU A 531 6.30 -2.01 24.64
N LYS A 532 6.93 -2.96 23.93
CA LYS A 532 6.77 -4.40 24.18
C LYS A 532 7.14 -4.79 25.62
N LYS A 533 8.27 -4.29 26.12
CA LYS A 533 8.76 -4.56 27.49
C LYS A 533 7.80 -4.02 28.55
N THR A 534 7.37 -2.76 28.45
CA THR A 534 6.48 -2.13 29.44
C THR A 534 5.14 -2.84 29.57
N ARG A 535 4.67 -3.50 28.51
CA ARG A 535 3.40 -4.22 28.48
C ARG A 535 3.53 -5.73 28.77
N GLY A 536 4.73 -6.21 29.08
CA GLY A 536 4.97 -7.63 29.36
C GLY A 536 4.75 -8.55 28.14
N ILE A 537 4.76 -7.99 26.92
CA ILE A 537 4.61 -8.76 25.69
C ILE A 537 5.91 -9.54 25.48
N LYS A 538 5.88 -10.84 25.77
CA LYS A 538 7.00 -11.75 25.50
C LYS A 538 7.17 -11.92 23.99
N LYS A 539 8.43 -12.10 23.56
CA LYS A 539 8.81 -12.22 22.14
C LYS A 539 8.16 -13.40 21.46
#